data_AF-A0A816VIN4-F1
#
_entry.id   AF-A0A816VIN4-F1
#
_cell.length_a   1.000
_cell.length_b   1.000
_cell.length_c   1.000
_cell.angle_alpha   90.00
_cell.angle_beta   90.00
_cell.angle_gamma   90.00
#
_symmetry.space_group_name_H-M   'P 1'
#
loop_
_entity.id
_entity.type
_entity.pdbx_description
1 polymer ?
#
loop_
_entity_poly.entity_id
_entity_poly.type
_entity_poly.pdbx_seq_one_letter_code
_entity_poly.pdbx_strand_id
1 'polypeptide(L)'
;MNSRLTRIILPVAACIIYVCFDFLYIFLAKDRYAKIVQDIQKEKMEIDTVAALICYIIMAVGWYFITVQLAKAYFDRLKQRSASWPSISSSALSGLVAGFLYGFVVYGVYNCTTRAIFASRYPISLLVQDLAWGSLYNMVFTCVYMLIWHKLCSPIDL
;
A
#
# COMPACT_ATOMS: atom_id res chain seq x y z
N MET A 1 21.84 12.07 13.41
CA MET A 1 21.90 11.19 12.23
C MET A 1 21.86 12.06 10.97
N ASN A 2 22.76 11.89 10.00
CA ASN A 2 22.89 12.77 8.83
C ASN A 2 21.55 12.86 8.06
N SER A 3 21.02 14.07 7.85
CA SER A 3 19.70 14.31 7.24
C SER A 3 19.55 13.68 5.85
N ARG A 4 20.67 13.51 5.11
CA ARG A 4 20.69 12.82 3.83
C ARG A 4 20.52 11.31 3.97
N LEU A 5 21.14 10.71 4.99
CA LEU A 5 21.09 9.27 5.21
C LEU A 5 19.67 8.83 5.62
N THR A 6 19.00 9.61 6.47
CA THR A 6 17.60 9.37 6.85
C THR A 6 16.64 9.43 5.66
N ARG A 7 16.90 10.31 4.68
CA ARG A 7 16.07 10.45 3.47
C ARG A 7 16.14 9.25 2.52
N ILE A 8 17.19 8.44 2.59
CA ILE A 8 17.38 7.25 1.75
C ILE A 8 17.00 5.99 2.52
N ILE A 9 17.47 5.84 3.76
CA ILE A 9 17.25 4.63 4.55
C ILE A 9 15.77 4.44 4.89
N LEU A 10 15.07 5.51 5.29
CA LEU A 10 13.67 5.39 5.71
C LEU A 10 12.75 4.86 4.58
N PRO A 11 12.77 5.41 3.35
CA PRO A 11 12.04 4.83 2.21
C PRO A 11 12.35 3.36 1.97
N VAL A 12 13.65 3.00 1.92
CA VAL A 12 14.07 1.64 1.57
C VAL A 12 13.59 0.65 2.63
N ALA A 13 13.84 0.95 3.91
CA ALA A 13 13.36 0.13 5.02
C ALA A 13 11.83 0.00 5.01
N ALA A 14 11.11 1.10 4.77
CA ALA A 14 9.65 1.08 4.72
C ALA A 14 9.12 0.23 3.55
N CYS A 15 9.73 0.29 2.36
CA CYS A 15 9.36 -0.55 1.22
C CYS A 15 9.58 -2.05 1.51
N ILE A 16 10.67 -2.41 2.18
CA ILE A 16 10.93 -3.80 2.57
C ILE A 16 9.85 -4.29 3.54
N ILE A 17 9.59 -3.52 4.61
CA ILE A 17 8.57 -3.89 5.61
C ILE A 17 7.17 -3.94 4.98
N TYR A 18 6.86 -3.00 4.08
CA TYR A 18 5.64 -2.98 3.29
C TYR A 18 5.47 -4.33 2.57
N VAL A 19 6.40 -4.73 1.70
CA VAL A 19 6.30 -5.99 0.96
C VAL A 19 6.19 -7.21 1.89
N CYS A 20 6.98 -7.25 2.97
CA CYS A 20 6.93 -8.36 3.93
C CYS A 20 5.55 -8.54 4.57
N PHE A 21 4.83 -7.45 4.84
CA PHE A 21 3.52 -7.52 5.49
C PHE A 21 2.44 -8.02 4.53
N ASP A 22 2.49 -7.66 3.25
CA ASP A 22 1.58 -8.22 2.25
C ASP A 22 1.89 -9.71 1.98
N PHE A 23 3.18 -10.08 1.95
CA PHE A 23 3.57 -11.49 1.85
C PHE A 23 3.00 -12.35 2.99
N LEU A 24 2.96 -11.81 4.22
CA LEU A 24 2.32 -12.49 5.35
C LEU A 24 0.82 -12.74 5.10
N TYR A 25 0.09 -11.77 4.54
CA TYR A 25 -1.32 -11.95 4.21
C TYR A 25 -1.53 -13.05 3.18
N ILE A 26 -0.78 -13.03 2.08
CA ILE A 26 -0.87 -14.07 1.05
C ILE A 26 -0.50 -15.44 1.63
N PHE A 27 0.54 -15.51 2.45
CA PHE A 27 0.93 -16.77 3.08
C PHE A 27 -0.18 -17.36 3.95
N LEU A 28 -0.91 -16.52 4.69
CA LEU A 28 -2.05 -16.95 5.51
C LEU A 28 -3.30 -17.30 4.68
N ALA A 29 -3.47 -16.67 3.51
CA ALA A 29 -4.63 -16.87 2.65
C ALA A 29 -4.41 -17.89 1.50
N LYS A 30 -3.18 -18.41 1.33
CA LYS A 30 -2.76 -19.23 0.19
C LYS A 30 -3.67 -20.43 -0.09
N ASP A 31 -4.14 -21.13 0.95
CA ASP A 31 -4.92 -22.36 0.78
C ASP A 31 -6.33 -22.03 0.26
N ARG A 32 -6.87 -20.88 0.66
CA ARG A 32 -8.14 -20.36 0.15
C ARG A 32 -8.01 -19.96 -1.32
N TYR A 33 -6.94 -19.23 -1.68
CA TYR A 33 -6.69 -18.89 -3.08
C TYR A 33 -6.49 -20.13 -3.94
N ALA A 34 -5.70 -21.10 -3.46
CA ALA A 34 -5.45 -22.36 -4.17
C ALA A 34 -6.76 -23.10 -4.48
N LYS A 35 -7.67 -23.19 -3.51
CA LYS A 35 -8.98 -23.83 -3.71
C LYS A 35 -9.83 -23.09 -4.74
N ILE A 36 -9.90 -21.76 -4.67
CA ILE A 36 -10.70 -20.96 -5.61
C ILE A 36 -10.13 -21.03 -7.03
N VAL A 37 -8.81 -20.95 -7.18
CA VAL A 37 -8.13 -21.08 -8.48
C VAL A 37 -8.38 -22.49 -9.04
N GLN A 38 -8.25 -23.53 -8.23
CA GLN A 38 -8.55 -24.90 -8.65
C GLN A 38 -10.01 -25.10 -9.04
N ASP A 39 -10.95 -24.48 -8.31
CA ASP A 39 -12.38 -24.54 -8.65
C ASP A 39 -12.68 -23.85 -10.00
N ILE A 40 -11.95 -22.78 -10.33
CA ILE A 40 -12.08 -22.03 -11.58
C ILE A 40 -11.42 -22.76 -12.76
N GLN A 41 -10.14 -23.10 -12.61
CA GLN A 41 -9.27 -23.64 -13.67
C GLN A 41 -9.38 -25.15 -13.84
N LYS A 42 -9.92 -25.87 -12.83
CA LYS A 42 -9.96 -27.34 -12.76
C LYS A 42 -8.60 -28.02 -12.72
N GLU A 43 -7.55 -27.26 -12.41
CA GLU A 43 -6.17 -27.71 -12.26
C GLU A 43 -5.58 -27.19 -10.94
N LYS A 44 -4.49 -27.79 -10.49
CA LYS A 44 -3.80 -27.32 -9.29
C LYS A 44 -3.21 -25.93 -9.57
N MET A 45 -3.35 -25.01 -8.60
CA MET A 45 -2.75 -23.68 -8.72
C MET A 45 -1.24 -23.78 -8.87
N GLU A 46 -0.72 -23.24 -9.98
CA GLU A 46 0.70 -23.02 -10.22
C GLU A 46 1.00 -21.52 -10.16
N ILE A 47 2.10 -21.16 -9.49
CA ILE A 47 2.49 -19.76 -9.29
C ILE A 47 3.70 -19.46 -10.18
N ASP A 48 3.53 -18.50 -11.09
CA ASP A 48 4.65 -17.88 -11.78
C ASP A 48 5.41 -16.97 -10.78
N THR A 49 6.55 -17.46 -10.33
CA THR A 49 7.37 -16.76 -9.34
C THR A 49 8.01 -15.49 -9.91
N VAL A 50 8.35 -15.47 -11.20
CA VAL A 50 8.96 -14.29 -11.83
C VAL A 50 7.93 -13.16 -11.93
N ALA A 51 6.73 -13.47 -12.39
CA ALA A 51 5.64 -12.51 -12.44
C ALA A 51 5.27 -11.98 -11.04
N ALA A 52 5.24 -12.86 -10.03
CA ALA A 52 4.97 -12.46 -8.64
C ALA A 52 6.04 -11.50 -8.10
N LEU A 53 7.33 -11.77 -8.33
CA LEU A 53 8.43 -10.89 -7.92
C LEU A 53 8.34 -9.52 -8.59
N ILE A 54 8.07 -9.49 -9.90
CA ILE A 54 7.87 -8.23 -10.64
C ILE A 54 6.70 -7.44 -10.07
N CYS A 55 5.58 -8.11 -9.75
CA CYS A 55 4.41 -7.47 -9.14
C CYS A 55 4.77 -6.78 -7.82
N TYR A 56 5.50 -7.46 -6.93
CA TYR A 56 5.92 -6.88 -5.65
C TYR A 56 6.89 -5.71 -5.80
N ILE A 57 7.79 -5.75 -6.78
CA ILE A 57 8.67 -4.62 -7.10
C ILE A 57 7.84 -3.43 -7.58
N ILE A 58 6.91 -3.65 -8.51
CA ILE A 58 6.03 -2.58 -9.04
C ILE A 58 5.19 -1.98 -7.92
N MET A 59 4.64 -2.82 -7.03
CA MET A 59 3.87 -2.34 -5.87
C MET A 59 4.71 -1.50 -4.92
N ALA A 60 5.93 -1.92 -4.58
CA ALA A 60 6.81 -1.14 -3.71
C ALA A 60 7.21 0.20 -4.35
N VAL A 61 7.53 0.20 -5.64
CA VAL A 61 7.84 1.41 -6.42
C VAL A 61 6.63 2.34 -6.46
N GLY A 62 5.45 1.82 -6.81
CA GLY A 62 4.22 2.62 -6.86
C GLY A 62 3.85 3.20 -5.51
N TRP A 63 3.90 2.40 -4.44
CA TRP A 63 3.64 2.87 -3.09
C TRP A 63 4.58 4.03 -2.69
N TYR A 64 5.88 3.94 -2.95
CA TYR A 64 6.78 5.03 -2.59
C TYR A 64 6.66 6.24 -3.52
N PHE A 65 6.80 6.05 -4.83
CA PHE A 65 6.93 7.15 -5.78
C PHE A 65 5.60 7.84 -6.09
N ILE A 66 4.48 7.12 -5.95
CA ILE A 66 3.15 7.70 -6.17
C ILE A 66 2.53 8.03 -4.81
N THR A 67 2.32 7.04 -3.96
CA THR A 67 1.48 7.20 -2.75
C THR A 67 2.13 8.07 -1.69
N VAL A 68 3.38 7.79 -1.32
CA VAL A 68 4.10 8.58 -0.32
C VAL A 68 4.37 10.00 -0.83
N GLN A 69 4.72 10.17 -2.11
CA GLN A 69 4.94 11.51 -2.67
C GLN A 69 3.63 12.31 -2.75
N LEU A 70 2.52 11.67 -3.08
CA LEU A 70 1.19 12.29 -3.06
C LEU A 70 0.81 12.73 -1.64
N ALA A 71 1.06 11.91 -0.63
CA ALA A 71 0.82 12.26 0.77
C ALA A 71 1.66 13.48 1.19
N LYS A 72 2.95 13.50 0.86
CA LYS A 72 3.83 14.66 1.13
C LYS A 72 3.36 15.91 0.40
N ALA A 73 3.00 15.81 -0.87
CA ALA A 73 2.48 16.93 -1.64
C ALA A 73 1.18 17.50 -1.04
N TYR A 74 0.29 16.63 -0.54
CA TYR A 74 -0.90 17.07 0.18
C TYR A 74 -0.55 17.79 1.50
N PHE A 75 0.37 17.24 2.28
CA PHE A 75 0.87 17.87 3.50
C PHE A 75 1.49 19.25 3.23
N ASP A 76 2.32 19.38 2.20
CA ASP A 76 2.95 20.64 1.83
C ASP A 76 1.93 21.71 1.41
N ARG A 77 0.84 21.30 0.75
CA ARG A 77 -0.28 22.22 0.46
C ARG A 77 -0.97 22.71 1.74
N LEU A 78 -1.15 21.85 2.74
CA LEU A 78 -1.70 22.26 4.04
C LEU A 78 -0.76 23.23 4.76
N LYS A 79 0.56 22.98 4.68
CA LYS A 79 1.59 23.88 5.20
C LYS A 79 1.54 25.25 4.53
N GLN A 80 1.37 25.34 3.21
CA GLN A 80 1.27 26.63 2.53
C GLN A 80 0.03 27.45 2.94
N ARG A 81 -1.04 26.80 3.38
CA ARG A 81 -2.28 27.47 3.83
C ARG A 81 -2.22 27.91 5.29
N SER A 82 -1.24 27.46 6.07
CA SER A 82 -1.06 27.78 7.48
C SER A 82 0.25 28.55 7.69
N ALA A 83 0.23 29.63 8.49
CA ALA A 83 1.46 30.34 8.85
C ALA A 83 2.38 29.53 9.78
N SER A 84 1.93 28.36 10.26
CA SER A 84 2.64 27.45 11.17
C SER A 84 2.77 26.04 10.58
N TRP A 85 3.69 25.26 11.14
CA TRP A 85 3.87 23.86 10.77
C TRP A 85 2.57 23.06 11.02
N PRO A 86 2.06 22.30 10.03
CA PRO A 86 0.81 21.55 10.20
C PRO A 86 0.92 20.53 11.33
N SER A 87 -0.20 20.27 12.00
CA SER A 87 -0.30 19.28 13.07
C SER A 87 0.04 17.86 12.60
N ILE A 88 0.35 16.98 13.56
CA ILE A 88 0.52 15.55 13.33
C ILE A 88 -0.75 14.90 12.72
N SER A 89 -1.94 15.40 13.06
CA SER A 89 -3.21 14.96 12.47
C SER A 89 -3.29 15.26 10.97
N SER A 90 -2.68 16.37 10.51
CA SER A 90 -2.59 16.69 9.08
C SER A 90 -1.70 15.69 8.33
N SER A 91 -0.63 15.22 8.97
CA SER A 91 0.25 14.18 8.42
C SER A 91 -0.49 12.84 8.33
N ALA A 92 -1.20 12.46 9.39
CA ALA A 92 -2.04 11.27 9.39
C ALA A 92 -3.08 11.32 8.28
N LEU A 93 -3.82 12.42 8.15
CA LEU A 93 -4.84 12.61 7.12
C LEU A 93 -4.26 12.47 5.70
N SER A 94 -3.08 13.05 5.45
CA SER A 94 -2.40 12.94 4.15
C SER A 94 -2.09 11.49 3.79
N GLY A 95 -1.61 10.70 4.76
CA GLY A 95 -1.32 9.29 4.58
C GLY A 95 -2.59 8.45 4.43
N LEU A 96 -3.65 8.78 5.19
CA LEU A 96 -4.94 8.08 5.14
C LEU A 96 -5.50 8.15 3.73
N VAL A 97 -5.63 9.37 3.19
CA VAL A 97 -6.24 9.62 1.89
C VAL A 97 -5.39 9.02 0.76
N ALA A 98 -4.09 9.33 0.72
CA ALA A 98 -3.22 8.85 -0.36
C ALA A 98 -3.13 7.31 -0.36
N GLY A 99 -2.89 6.71 0.81
CA GLY A 99 -2.76 5.27 0.96
C GLY A 99 -4.04 4.52 0.59
N PHE A 100 -5.19 4.98 1.11
CA PHE A 100 -6.47 4.36 0.79
C PHE A 100 -6.75 4.40 -0.72
N LEU A 101 -6.60 5.56 -1.36
CA LEU A 101 -6.88 5.73 -2.79
C LEU A 101 -5.99 4.83 -3.66
N TYR A 102 -4.68 4.75 -3.36
CA TYR A 102 -3.78 3.89 -4.10
C TYR A 102 -4.16 2.41 -3.96
N GLY A 103 -4.37 1.94 -2.72
CA GLY A 103 -4.76 0.55 -2.46
C GLY A 103 -6.10 0.20 -3.12
N PHE A 104 -7.08 1.09 -3.03
CA PHE A 104 -8.39 0.92 -3.66
C PHE A 104 -8.28 0.80 -5.18
N VAL A 105 -7.47 1.65 -5.82
CA VAL A 105 -7.28 1.59 -7.28
C VAL A 105 -6.56 0.31 -7.70
N VAL A 106 -5.43 -0.03 -7.07
CA VAL A 106 -4.63 -1.20 -7.47
C VAL A 106 -5.40 -2.49 -7.28
N TYR A 107 -5.95 -2.72 -6.10
CA TYR A 107 -6.68 -3.95 -5.80
C TYR A 107 -8.06 -3.96 -6.46
N GLY A 108 -8.68 -2.80 -6.63
CA GLY A 108 -9.95 -2.66 -7.34
C GLY A 108 -9.82 -3.03 -8.81
N VAL A 109 -8.85 -2.46 -9.52
CA VAL A 109 -8.60 -2.80 -10.93
C VAL A 109 -8.30 -4.29 -11.07
N TYR A 110 -7.38 -4.84 -10.27
CA TYR A 110 -7.02 -6.25 -10.35
C TYR A 110 -8.22 -7.18 -10.09
N ASN A 111 -8.95 -6.98 -8.98
CA ASN A 111 -10.04 -7.88 -8.61
C ASN A 111 -11.28 -7.72 -9.50
N CYS A 112 -11.60 -6.50 -9.93
CA CYS A 112 -12.72 -6.28 -10.86
C CYS A 112 -12.43 -6.89 -12.23
N THR A 113 -11.22 -6.74 -12.76
CA THR A 113 -10.83 -7.40 -14.02
C THR A 113 -10.82 -8.92 -13.87
N THR A 114 -10.31 -9.46 -12.77
CA THR A 114 -10.36 -10.91 -12.47
C THR A 114 -11.80 -11.42 -12.42
N ARG A 115 -12.69 -10.69 -11.76
CA ARG A 115 -14.13 -11.00 -11.72
C ARG A 115 -14.78 -10.88 -13.09
N ALA A 116 -14.39 -9.93 -13.93
CA ALA A 116 -14.90 -9.79 -15.28
C ALA A 116 -14.54 -11.02 -16.14
N ILE A 117 -13.33 -11.56 -15.97
CA ILE A 117 -12.86 -12.76 -16.68
C ILE A 117 -13.57 -14.02 -16.19
N PHE A 118 -13.65 -14.22 -14.87
CA PHE A 118 -14.17 -15.47 -14.29
C PHE A 118 -15.65 -15.41 -13.88
N ALA A 119 -16.31 -14.27 -14.09
CA ALA A 119 -17.71 -14.00 -13.83
C ALA A 119 -18.19 -14.53 -12.46
N SER A 120 -19.21 -15.40 -12.46
CA SER A 120 -19.79 -15.98 -11.25
C SER A 120 -18.87 -16.94 -10.50
N ARG A 121 -17.77 -17.40 -11.11
CA ARG A 121 -16.83 -18.34 -10.49
C ARG A 121 -15.83 -17.66 -9.56
N TYR A 122 -15.58 -16.35 -9.72
CA TYR A 122 -14.79 -15.58 -8.77
C TYR A 122 -15.71 -15.05 -7.66
N PRO A 123 -15.54 -15.43 -6.38
CA PRO A 123 -16.47 -15.05 -5.33
C PRO A 123 -16.36 -13.55 -4.98
N ILE A 124 -17.51 -12.86 -4.88
CA ILE A 124 -17.56 -11.43 -4.47
C ILE A 124 -16.92 -11.24 -3.10
N SER A 125 -17.07 -12.20 -2.19
CA SER A 125 -16.47 -12.12 -0.86
C SER A 125 -14.94 -12.04 -0.91
N LEU A 126 -14.29 -12.69 -1.89
CA LEU A 126 -12.84 -12.58 -2.07
C LEU A 126 -12.47 -11.21 -2.66
N LEU A 127 -13.22 -10.73 -3.66
CA LEU A 127 -13.04 -9.38 -4.22
C LEU A 127 -13.10 -8.32 -3.12
N VAL A 128 -14.15 -8.35 -2.29
CA VAL A 128 -14.35 -7.37 -1.22
C VAL A 128 -13.26 -7.47 -0.17
N GLN A 129 -12.87 -8.70 0.20
CA GLN A 129 -11.80 -8.92 1.15
C GLN A 129 -10.46 -8.36 0.65
N ASP A 130 -10.09 -8.65 -0.60
CA ASP A 130 -8.81 -8.20 -1.15
C ASP A 130 -8.80 -6.70 -1.41
N LEU A 131 -9.92 -6.14 -1.84
CA LEU A 131 -10.07 -4.69 -1.96
C LEU A 131 -9.96 -4.00 -0.59
N ALA A 132 -10.59 -4.56 0.44
CA ALA A 132 -10.51 -4.04 1.80
C ALA A 132 -9.10 -4.16 2.37
N TRP A 133 -8.47 -5.33 2.22
CA TRP A 133 -7.08 -5.56 2.64
C TRP A 133 -6.17 -4.55 1.95
N GLY A 134 -6.15 -4.52 0.63
CA GLY A 134 -5.30 -3.63 -0.16
C GLY A 134 -5.48 -2.15 0.20
N SER A 135 -6.73 -1.69 0.33
CA SER A 135 -7.02 -0.30 0.69
C SER A 135 -6.56 0.04 2.11
N LEU A 136 -6.91 -0.79 3.09
CA LEU A 136 -6.61 -0.52 4.51
C LEU A 136 -5.14 -0.70 4.83
N TYR A 137 -4.48 -1.71 4.28
CA TYR A 137 -3.05 -1.93 4.44
C TYR A 137 -2.24 -0.76 3.87
N ASN A 138 -2.54 -0.32 2.62
CA ASN A 138 -1.87 0.84 2.03
C ASN A 138 -2.14 2.12 2.81
N MET A 139 -3.37 2.31 3.29
CA MET A 139 -3.75 3.41 4.17
C MET A 139 -2.89 3.44 5.44
N VAL A 140 -2.86 2.35 6.20
CA VAL A 140 -2.13 2.26 7.47
C VAL A 140 -0.62 2.45 7.26
N PHE A 141 -0.02 1.77 6.28
CA PHE A 141 1.41 1.89 6.01
C PHE A 141 1.81 3.30 5.62
N THR A 142 1.02 3.95 4.76
CA THR A 142 1.29 5.34 4.36
C THR A 142 1.12 6.29 5.54
N CYS A 143 0.13 6.08 6.41
CA CYS A 143 -0.04 6.84 7.65
C CYS A 143 1.19 6.73 8.56
N VAL A 144 1.61 5.50 8.87
CA VAL A 144 2.76 5.25 9.75
C VAL A 144 4.01 5.91 9.16
N TYR A 145 4.25 5.75 7.85
CA TYR A 145 5.35 6.42 7.17
C TYR A 145 5.29 7.94 7.36
N MET A 146 4.12 8.56 7.13
CA MET A 146 3.96 10.02 7.26
C MET A 146 4.12 10.50 8.70
N LEU A 147 3.71 9.71 9.70
CA LEU A 147 3.91 10.03 11.13
C LEU A 147 5.40 9.99 11.51
N ILE A 148 6.14 8.98 11.06
CA ILE A 148 7.58 8.88 11.27
C ILE A 148 8.29 10.03 10.55
N TRP A 149 7.93 10.28 9.29
CA TRP A 149 8.48 11.37 8.50
C TRP A 149 8.22 12.74 9.14
N HIS A 150 7.02 12.96 9.67
CA HIS A 150 6.65 14.19 10.38
C HIS A 150 7.56 14.43 11.59
N LYS A 151 7.73 13.44 12.46
CA LYS A 151 8.61 13.57 13.65
C LYS A 151 10.07 13.85 13.28
N LEU A 152 10.53 13.34 12.14
CA LEU A 152 11.90 13.55 11.67
C LEU A 152 12.11 14.91 11.00
N CYS A 153 11.04 15.56 10.52
CA CYS A 153 11.10 16.81 9.76
C CYS A 153 10.50 18.01 10.50
N SER A 154 9.73 17.80 11.57
CA SER A 154 9.20 18.87 12.40
C SER A 154 10.35 19.71 12.96
N PRO A 155 10.23 21.05 12.96
CA PRO A 155 11.16 21.89 13.72
C PRO A 155 11.22 21.38 15.16
N ILE A 156 12.42 21.28 15.72
CA ILE A 156 12.56 21.06 17.16
C ILE A 156 12.08 22.36 17.81
N ASP A 157 11.06 22.29 18.66
CA ASP A 157 10.73 23.40 19.55
C ASP A 157 11.95 23.61 20.47
N LEU A 158 12.79 24.58 20.11
CA LEU A 158 13.94 25.07 20.88
C LEU A 158 13.54 26.34 21.63
#